data_AF-A0A832Z8P9-F1
#
_entry.id   AF-A0A832Z8P9-F1
#
_cell.length_a   1.000
_cell.length_b   1.000
_cell.length_c   1.000
_cell.angle_alpha   90.00
_cell.angle_beta   90.00
_cell.angle_gamma   90.00
#
_symmetry.space_group_name_H-M   'P 1'
#
loop_
_entity.id
_entity.type
_entity.pdbx_description
1 polymer ?
#
loop_
_entity_poly.entity_id
_entity_poly.type
_entity_poly.pdbx_seq_one_letter_code
_entity_poly.pdbx_strand_id
1 'polypeptide(L)'
;MSKIEWDEKTFAKFSYLSDVRISKDGKQIAYVLTKANLKDNKYENTIIVEDIESGVRKFVENASMPRLSPSGTKMSFVRSNEKTGELWLVDLRSMSAKRLMEAKNILNVSWNEDDRR
;
A
#
# COMPACT_ATOMS: atom_id res chain seq x y z
N MET A 1 18.77 17.33 16.00
CA MET A 1 17.98 17.29 14.75
C MET A 1 18.22 18.59 14.02
N SER A 2 18.68 18.56 12.77
CA SER A 2 18.88 19.78 11.98
C SER A 2 17.51 20.45 11.73
N LYS A 3 17.50 21.78 11.82
CA LYS A 3 16.31 22.59 11.55
C LYS A 3 15.99 22.47 10.06
N ILE A 4 14.75 22.11 9.71
CA ILE A 4 14.31 22.10 8.31
C ILE A 4 14.18 23.57 7.86
N GLU A 5 14.96 23.95 6.86
CA GLU A 5 14.78 25.20 6.12
C GLU A 5 13.75 25.00 5.01
N TRP A 6 12.94 26.05 4.76
CA TRP A 6 11.90 26.07 3.74
C TRP A 6 12.47 26.56 2.40
N ASP A 7 12.32 25.72 1.38
CA ASP A 7 12.79 25.92 0.02
C ASP A 7 11.88 25.14 -0.97
N GLU A 8 12.19 25.20 -2.26
CA GLU A 8 11.44 24.50 -3.31
C GLU A 8 11.49 22.97 -3.20
N LYS A 9 12.40 22.42 -2.39
CA LYS A 9 12.59 20.97 -2.20
C LYS A 9 11.92 20.46 -0.94
N THR A 10 11.39 21.36 -0.11
CA THR A 10 10.88 21.01 1.22
C THR A 10 9.69 20.06 1.18
N PHE A 11 8.89 20.10 0.11
CA PHE A 11 7.79 19.14 -0.10
C PHE A 11 8.27 17.68 -0.09
N ALA A 12 9.46 17.40 -0.63
CA ALA A 12 10.01 16.05 -0.69
C ALA A 12 10.39 15.47 0.69
N LYS A 13 10.51 16.33 1.72
CA LYS A 13 10.79 15.92 3.10
C LYS A 13 9.54 15.33 3.79
N PHE A 14 8.33 15.63 3.30
CA PHE A 14 7.09 15.15 3.90
C PHE A 14 6.81 13.68 3.62
N SER A 15 5.94 13.11 4.44
CA SER A 15 5.33 11.80 4.24
C SER A 15 3.87 12.03 3.85
N TYR A 16 3.46 11.55 2.69
CA TYR A 16 2.09 11.71 2.21
C TYR A 16 1.35 10.40 2.41
N LEU A 17 0.25 10.43 3.16
CA LEU A 17 -0.56 9.25 3.43
C LEU A 17 -1.83 9.27 2.57
N SER A 18 -2.20 8.12 1.99
CA SER A 18 -3.38 8.00 1.14
C SER A 18 -3.99 6.59 1.16
N ASP A 19 -5.16 6.44 0.53
CA ASP A 19 -5.91 5.18 0.36
C ASP A 19 -6.02 4.32 1.62
N VAL A 20 -6.50 4.94 2.71
CA VAL A 20 -6.70 4.27 4.00
C VAL A 20 -7.82 3.24 3.90
N ARG A 21 -7.56 2.03 4.39
CA ARG A 21 -8.50 0.91 4.50
C ARG A 21 -8.46 0.33 5.90
N ILE A 22 -9.62 -0.02 6.42
CA ILE A 22 -9.77 -0.59 7.76
C ILE A 22 -10.38 -1.98 7.59
N SER A 23 -9.88 -2.98 8.32
CA SER A 23 -10.49 -4.31 8.34
C SER A 23 -11.91 -4.28 8.91
N LYS A 24 -12.74 -5.27 8.56
CA LYS A 24 -14.14 -5.33 9.00
C LYS A 24 -14.31 -5.37 10.53
N ASP A 25 -13.35 -5.99 11.22
CA ASP A 25 -13.29 -6.05 12.69
C ASP A 25 -12.63 -4.82 13.33
N GLY A 26 -12.15 -3.87 12.53
CA GLY A 26 -11.49 -2.65 13.00
C GLY A 26 -10.09 -2.86 13.59
N LYS A 27 -9.49 -4.05 13.50
CA LYS A 27 -8.20 -4.35 14.15
C LYS A 27 -6.98 -4.01 13.32
N GLN A 28 -7.13 -3.88 12.00
CA GLN A 28 -6.04 -3.58 11.09
C GLN A 28 -6.36 -2.36 10.23
N ILE A 29 -5.33 -1.55 9.97
CA ILE A 29 -5.38 -0.45 9.02
C ILE A 29 -4.32 -0.69 7.96
N ALA A 30 -4.69 -0.59 6.69
CA ALA A 30 -3.76 -0.52 5.57
C ALA A 30 -3.81 0.88 4.96
N TYR A 31 -2.65 1.46 4.63
CA TYR A 31 -2.56 2.76 3.97
C TYR A 31 -1.31 2.86 3.11
N VAL A 32 -1.31 3.77 2.15
CA VAL A 32 -0.17 4.03 1.27
C VAL A 32 0.62 5.20 1.85
N LEU A 33 1.91 4.97 2.13
CA LEU A 33 2.91 6.00 2.37
C LEU A 33 3.61 6.33 1.06
N THR A 34 3.53 7.59 0.63
CA THR A 34 4.20 8.10 -0.56
C THR A 34 5.35 9.04 -0.17
N LYS A 35 6.52 8.82 -0.76
CA LYS A 35 7.69 9.71 -0.70
C LYS A 35 8.04 10.23 -2.09
N ALA A 36 8.32 11.53 -2.19
CA ALA A 36 8.86 12.11 -3.42
C ALA A 36 10.38 11.95 -3.44
N ASN A 37 10.90 11.08 -4.29
CA ASN A 37 12.34 10.87 -4.46
C ASN A 37 12.84 11.78 -5.60
N LEU A 38 13.44 12.91 -5.21
CA LEU A 38 14.00 13.89 -6.16
C LEU A 38 15.21 13.37 -6.94
N LYS A 39 15.99 12.44 -6.37
CA LYS A 39 17.19 11.90 -7.00
C LYS A 39 16.82 11.05 -8.21
N ASP A 40 15.80 10.22 -8.06
CA ASP A 40 15.34 9.29 -9.10
C ASP A 40 14.13 9.83 -9.88
N ASN A 41 13.70 11.07 -9.58
CA ASN A 41 12.54 11.73 -10.16
C ASN A 41 11.28 10.84 -10.19
N LYS A 42 10.98 10.19 -9.05
CA LYS A 42 9.86 9.24 -8.92
C LYS A 42 9.13 9.38 -7.58
N TYR A 43 7.89 8.94 -7.54
CA TYR A 43 7.19 8.68 -6.29
C TYR A 43 7.40 7.23 -5.86
N GLU A 44 7.76 7.06 -4.59
CA GLU A 44 7.91 5.76 -3.95
C GLU A 44 6.69 5.50 -3.08
N ASN A 45 5.98 4.41 -3.37
CA ASN A 45 4.79 4.01 -2.63
C ASN A 45 5.07 2.73 -1.85
N THR A 46 4.80 2.78 -0.55
CA THR A 46 4.87 1.63 0.35
C THR A 46 3.52 1.47 1.02
N ILE A 47 2.93 0.28 0.93
CA ILE A 47 1.74 -0.02 1.75
C ILE A 47 2.23 -0.40 3.14
N ILE A 48 1.66 0.26 4.15
CA ILE A 48 1.83 -0.08 5.55
C ILE A 48 0.53 -0.74 6.03
N VAL A 49 0.65 -1.94 6.63
CA VAL A 49 -0.43 -2.62 7.34
C VAL A 49 -0.10 -2.63 8.81
N GLU A 50 -0.94 -1.99 9.61
CA GLU A 50 -0.75 -1.77 11.04
C GLU A 50 -1.83 -2.48 11.83
N ASP A 51 -1.41 -3.29 12.80
CA ASP A 51 -2.29 -3.84 13.83
C ASP A 51 -2.50 -2.77 14.92
N ILE A 52 -3.75 -2.41 15.19
CA ILE A 52 -4.08 -1.28 16.07
C ILE A 52 -3.72 -1.56 17.52
N GLU A 53 -3.92 -2.80 17.98
CA GLU A 53 -3.73 -3.17 19.38
C GLU A 53 -2.24 -3.24 19.74
N SER A 54 -1.44 -3.90 18.91
CA SER A 54 -0.01 -4.10 19.15
C SER A 54 0.87 -3.00 18.58
N GLY A 55 0.37 -2.20 17.63
CA GLY A 55 1.16 -1.23 16.86
C GLY A 55 2.15 -1.85 15.87
N VAL A 56 2.12 -3.17 15.68
CA VAL A 56 3.02 -3.87 14.75
C VAL A 56 2.69 -3.45 13.32
N ARG A 57 3.73 -3.07 12.56
CA ARG A 57 3.63 -2.66 11.16
C ARG A 57 4.30 -3.66 10.24
N LYS A 58 3.62 -3.97 9.13
CA LYS A 58 4.12 -4.77 8.00
C LYS A 58 4.17 -3.87 6.77
N PHE A 59 5.15 -4.10 5.91
CA PHE A 59 5.45 -3.22 4.78
C PHE A 59 5.39 -4.01 3.48
N VAL A 60 4.75 -3.45 2.46
CA VAL A 60 4.76 -3.94 1.08
C VAL A 60 5.31 -2.84 0.19
N GLU A 61 6.55 -3.00 -0.23
CA GLU A 61 7.26 -2.02 -1.05
C GLU A 61 6.79 -2.01 -2.50
N ASN A 62 6.94 -0.85 -3.14
CA ASN A 62 6.56 -0.58 -4.54
C ASN A 62 5.13 -1.02 -4.84
N ALA A 63 4.21 -0.69 -3.93
CA ALA A 63 2.84 -1.16 -3.96
C ALA A 63 1.85 -0.04 -3.63
N SER A 64 0.64 -0.15 -4.17
CA SER A 64 -0.45 0.79 -3.97
C SER A 64 -1.80 0.06 -4.01
N MET A 65 -2.89 0.81 -3.82
CA MET A 65 -4.26 0.29 -3.88
C MET A 65 -4.51 -0.91 -2.93
N PRO A 66 -4.17 -0.81 -1.63
CA PRO A 66 -4.45 -1.89 -0.69
C PRO A 66 -5.95 -2.17 -0.62
N ARG A 67 -6.35 -3.44 -0.66
CA ARG A 67 -7.71 -3.89 -0.35
C ARG A 67 -7.61 -5.07 0.60
N LEU A 68 -7.97 -4.85 1.85
CA LEU A 68 -8.06 -5.93 2.84
C LEU A 68 -9.23 -6.84 2.47
N SER A 69 -9.01 -8.15 2.57
CA SER A 69 -10.09 -9.12 2.40
C SER A 69 -11.07 -9.04 3.59
N PRO A 70 -12.33 -9.48 3.44
CA PRO A 70 -13.34 -9.43 4.51
C PRO A 70 -12.88 -10.03 5.84
N SER A 71 -12.16 -11.16 5.81
CA SER A 71 -11.56 -11.80 6.99
C SER A 71 -10.35 -11.07 7.57
N GLY A 72 -9.78 -10.08 6.89
CA GLY A 72 -8.55 -9.39 7.30
C GLY A 72 -7.30 -10.25 7.29
N THR A 73 -7.35 -11.44 6.67
CA THR A 73 -6.19 -12.36 6.59
C THR A 73 -5.33 -12.14 5.36
N LYS A 74 -5.89 -11.51 4.33
CA LYS A 74 -5.22 -11.25 3.05
C LYS A 74 -5.39 -9.79 2.66
N MET A 75 -4.54 -9.37 1.74
CA MET A 75 -4.66 -8.08 1.08
C MET A 75 -4.34 -8.23 -0.40
N SER A 76 -5.20 -7.70 -1.27
CA SER A 76 -4.82 -7.46 -2.66
C SER A 76 -4.22 -6.07 -2.81
N PHE A 77 -3.28 -5.94 -3.74
CA PHE A 77 -2.58 -4.68 -4.00
C PHE A 77 -2.10 -4.62 -5.45
N VAL A 78 -1.77 -3.43 -5.92
CA VAL A 78 -1.28 -3.21 -7.28
C VAL A 78 0.20 -2.82 -7.25
N ARG A 79 0.98 -3.47 -8.12
CA ARG A 79 2.30 -2.99 -8.55
C ARG A 79 2.19 -2.48 -9.96
N SER A 80 2.58 -1.24 -10.19
CA SER A 80 2.51 -0.64 -11.53
C SER A 80 3.90 -0.33 -12.03
N ASN A 81 4.10 -0.52 -13.33
CA ASN A 81 5.20 0.07 -14.10
C ASN A 81 4.61 1.06 -15.12
N GLU A 82 5.45 1.63 -15.98
CA GLU A 82 5.03 2.63 -16.99
C GLU A 82 3.99 2.11 -18.00
N LYS A 83 3.83 0.79 -18.14
CA LYS A 83 3.05 0.15 -19.21
C LYS A 83 1.88 -0.71 -18.71
N THR A 84 2.04 -1.33 -17.54
CA THR A 84 1.08 -2.30 -17.00
C THR A 84 0.94 -2.21 -15.48
N GLY A 85 -0.24 -2.61 -15.00
CA GLY A 85 -0.52 -2.86 -13.60
C GLY A 85 -0.64 -4.35 -13.33
N GLU A 86 0.04 -4.83 -12.30
CA GLU A 86 -0.05 -6.19 -11.80
C GLU A 86 -0.91 -6.22 -10.53
N LEU A 87 -1.93 -7.06 -10.51
CA LEU A 87 -2.69 -7.35 -9.30
C LEU A 87 -1.99 -8.48 -8.54
N TRP A 88 -1.71 -8.23 -7.27
CA TRP A 88 -1.08 -9.18 -6.37
C TRP A 88 -2.00 -9.49 -5.18
N LEU A 89 -1.76 -10.65 -4.57
CA LEU A 89 -2.37 -11.07 -3.32
C LEU A 89 -1.26 -11.41 -2.32
N VAL A 90 -1.31 -10.83 -1.13
CA VAL A 90 -0.44 -11.18 0.00
C VAL A 90 -1.26 -11.79 1.13
N ASP A 91 -0.74 -12.87 1.72
CA ASP A 91 -1.20 -13.40 3.00
C ASP A 91 -0.54 -12.60 4.12
N LEU A 92 -1.33 -11.94 4.97
CA LEU A 92 -0.81 -10.99 5.96
C LEU A 92 -0.15 -11.68 7.16
N ARG A 93 -0.32 -13.00 7.33
CA ARG A 93 0.31 -13.75 8.43
C ARG A 93 1.74 -14.13 8.07
N SER A 94 1.91 -14.68 6.86
CA SER A 94 3.19 -15.17 6.34
C SER A 94 3.97 -14.13 5.52
N MET A 95 3.31 -13.07 5.08
CA MET A 95 3.80 -12.10 4.09
C MET A 95 4.20 -12.74 2.75
N SER A 96 3.68 -13.94 2.46
CA SER A 96 3.85 -14.56 1.14
C SER A 96 2.93 -13.89 0.12
N ALA A 97 3.47 -13.52 -1.03
CA ALA A 97 2.76 -12.81 -2.07
C ALA A 97 2.80 -13.56 -3.40
N LYS A 98 1.71 -13.52 -4.15
CA LYS A 98 1.61 -14.06 -5.51
C LYS A 98 0.92 -13.09 -6.45
N ARG A 99 1.37 -13.04 -7.70
CA ARG A 99 0.71 -12.31 -8.77
C ARG A 99 -0.57 -13.05 -9.18
N LEU A 100 -1.69 -12.34 -9.26
CA LEU A 100 -2.98 -12.87 -9.71
C LEU A 100 -3.19 -12.64 -11.20
N MET A 101 -2.94 -11.42 -11.67
CA MET A 101 -3.10 -11.04 -13.08
C MET A 101 -2.25 -9.83 -13.43
N GLU A 102 -2.11 -9.60 -14.73
CA GLU A 102 -1.53 -8.39 -15.31
C GLU A 102 -2.57 -7.78 -16.25
N ALA A 103 -2.74 -6.47 -16.20
CA ALA A 103 -3.61 -5.71 -17.10
C ALA A 103 -2.96 -4.38 -17.47
N LYS A 104 -3.36 -3.81 -18.61
CA LYS A 104 -2.89 -2.49 -19.01
C LYS A 104 -3.24 -1.43 -17.97
N ASN A 105 -4.50 -1.41 -17.52
CA ASN A 105 -5.01 -0.46 -16.52
C ASN A 105 -5.85 -1.19 -15.47
N ILE A 106 -5.49 -1.05 -14.20
CA ILE A 106 -6.31 -1.46 -13.06
C ILE A 106 -6.77 -0.17 -12.37
N LEU A 107 -8.05 0.17 -12.51
CA LEU A 107 -8.61 1.40 -11.94
C LEU A 107 -9.16 1.19 -10.53
N ASN A 108 -9.68 -0.01 -10.26
CA ASN A 108 -10.23 -0.38 -8.97
C ASN A 108 -10.16 -1.90 -8.76
N VAL A 109 -10.19 -2.31 -7.50
CA VAL A 109 -10.27 -3.69 -7.04
C VAL A 109 -11.17 -3.69 -5.81
N SER A 110 -12.07 -4.65 -5.73
CA SER A 110 -12.97 -4.86 -4.59
C SER A 110 -13.09 -6.35 -4.29
N TRP A 111 -13.15 -6.69 -3.01
CA TRP A 111 -13.38 -8.06 -2.57
C TRP A 111 -14.86 -8.41 -2.57
N ASN A 112 -15.17 -9.65 -2.91
CA ASN A 112 -16.39 -10.31 -2.50
C ASN A 112 -16.31 -10.74 -1.02
N GLU A 113 -17.45 -10.89 -0.35
CA GLU A 113 -17.55 -11.36 1.04
C GLU A 113 -16.98 -12.78 1.25
N ASP A 114 -16.75 -13.55 0.18
CA ASP A 114 -16.23 -14.92 0.22
C ASP A 114 -14.71 -15.06 0.42
N ASP A 115 -13.98 -13.95 0.64
CA ASP A 115 -12.51 -13.92 0.85
C ASP A 115 -11.69 -14.52 -0.31
N ARG A 116 -12.28 -14.60 -1.51
CA ARG A 116 -11.67 -15.24 -2.68
C ARG A 116 -11.77 -14.43 -3.96
N ARG A 117 -12.94 -13.87 -4.27
CA ARG A 117 -13.17 -13.11 -5.51
C ARG A 117 -12.98 -11.61 -5.32
#